data_AF-R8VZZ5-F1
#
_entry.id   AF-R8VZZ5-F1
#
_cell.length_a   1.000
_cell.length_b   1.000
_cell.length_c   1.000
_cell.angle_alpha   90.00
_cell.angle_beta   90.00
_cell.angle_gamma   90.00
#
_symmetry.space_group_name_H-M   'P 1'
#
loop_
_entity.id
_entity.type
_entity.pdbx_description
1 polymer ?
#
loop_
_entity_poly.entity_id
_entity_poly.type
_entity_poly.pdbx_seq_one_letter_code
_entity_poly.pdbx_strand_id
1 'polypeptide(L)' 'MKQYKVVEVKVSEAEAKMNDMAKEGWEVVSTSIFLGATAFTKAGTTMFITFSKEV' A
#
# COMPACT_ATOMS: atom_id res chain seq x y z
N MET A 1 4.01 -5.94 -20.98
CA MET A 1 4.85 -4.78 -20.55
C MET A 1 4.49 -4.50 -19.10
N LYS A 2 5.46 -4.32 -18.20
CA LYS A 2 5.18 -4.23 -16.76
C LYS A 2 4.79 -2.80 -16.34
N GLN A 3 3.63 -2.67 -15.71
CA GLN A 3 3.15 -1.41 -15.11
C GLN A 3 3.42 -1.40 -13.60
N TYR A 4 3.66 -0.21 -13.05
CA TYR A 4 3.89 0.01 -11.62
C TYR A 4 3.00 1.12 -11.08
N LYS A 5 2.57 1.00 -9.83
CA LYS A 5 1.90 2.09 -9.09
C LYS A 5 2.26 2.08 -7.62
N VAL A 6 2.23 3.26 -6.99
CA VAL A 6 2.42 3.43 -5.55
C VAL A 6 1.11 3.97 -4.98
N VAL A 7 0.64 3.35 -3.89
CA VAL A 7 -0.58 3.77 -3.20
C VAL A 7 -0.25 4.08 -1.75
N GLU A 8 -0.65 5.25 -1.30
CA GLU A 8 -0.64 5.66 0.10
C GLU A 8 -1.95 5.21 0.77
N VAL A 9 -1.85 4.50 1.89
CA VAL A 9 -2.99 4.01 2.67
C VAL A 9 -2.70 4.10 4.16
N LYS A 10 -3.73 4.16 4.99
CA LYS A 10 -3.56 3.92 6.42
C LYS A 10 -3.17 2.45 6.65
N VAL A 11 -2.32 2.18 7.64
CA VAL A 11 -1.95 0.80 7.98
C VAL A 11 -3.19 -0.07 8.27
N SER A 12 -4.22 0.50 8.89
CA SER A 12 -5.50 -0.20 9.16
C SER A 12 -6.28 -0.61 7.91
N GLU A 13 -6.02 0.01 6.77
CA GLU A 13 -6.71 -0.22 5.49
C GLU A 13 -5.83 -0.95 4.48
N ALA A 14 -4.55 -1.17 4.81
CA ALA A 14 -3.55 -1.71 3.90
C ALA A 14 -3.92 -3.10 3.38
N GLU A 15 -4.38 -3.98 4.25
CA GLU A 15 -4.79 -5.35 3.88
C GLU A 15 -5.97 -5.35 2.91
N ALA A 16 -7.01 -4.57 3.22
CA ALA A 16 -8.17 -4.42 2.34
C ALA A 16 -7.74 -3.91 0.96
N LYS A 17 -6.86 -2.90 0.91
CA LYS A 17 -6.36 -2.36 -0.35
C LYS A 17 -5.52 -3.38 -1.13
N MET A 18 -4.65 -4.13 -0.47
CA MET A 18 -3.85 -5.19 -1.12
C MET A 18 -4.76 -6.26 -1.73
N ASN A 19 -5.81 -6.67 -1.00
CA ASN A 19 -6.76 -7.67 -1.48
C ASN A 19 -7.56 -7.18 -2.70
N ASP A 20 -8.01 -5.93 -2.70
CA ASP A 20 -8.73 -5.37 -3.86
C ASP A 20 -7.83 -5.26 -5.09
N MET A 21 -6.57 -4.88 -4.89
CA MET A 21 -5.58 -4.78 -5.95
C MET A 21 -5.22 -6.16 -6.53
N ALA A 22 -5.16 -7.18 -5.69
CA ALA A 22 -4.96 -8.57 -6.12
C ALA A 22 -6.10 -9.06 -7.03
N LYS A 23 -7.37 -8.69 -6.75
CA LYS A 23 -8.52 -9.02 -7.62
C LYS A 23 -8.40 -8.36 -9.00
N GLU A 24 -7.78 -7.19 -9.06
CA GLU A 24 -7.47 -6.48 -10.31
C GLU A 24 -6.21 -7.02 -11.02
N GLY A 25 -5.54 -8.05 -10.49
CA GLY A 25 -4.32 -8.63 -11.05
C GLY A 25 -3.04 -7.83 -10.77
N TRP A 26 -3.03 -7.03 -9.71
CA TRP A 26 -1.83 -6.35 -9.24
C TRP A 26 -1.13 -7.16 -8.14
N GLU A 27 0.19 -7.20 -8.22
CA GLU A 27 1.07 -7.88 -7.26
C GLU A 27 1.80 -6.85 -6.40
N VAL A 28 1.93 -7.11 -5.10
CA VAL A 28 2.71 -6.26 -4.19
C VAL A 28 4.21 -6.48 -4.44
N VAL A 29 4.93 -5.39 -4.69
CA VAL A 29 6.38 -5.38 -4.91
C VAL A 29 7.11 -4.98 -3.64
N SER A 30 6.63 -3.92 -2.97
CA SER A 30 7.23 -3.42 -1.74
C SER A 30 6.21 -2.71 -0.88
N THR A 31 6.48 -2.67 0.42
CA THR A 31 5.72 -1.87 1.39
C THR A 31 6.68 -1.03 2.21
N SER A 32 6.28 0.18 2.58
CA SER A 32 7.08 1.08 3.40
C SER A 32 6.17 1.84 4.35
N ILE A 33 6.49 1.80 5.64
CA ILE A 33 5.69 2.46 6.66
C ILE A 33 6.34 3.80 6.99
N PHE A 34 5.55 4.86 6.93
CA PHE A 34 5.98 6.18 7.37
C PHE A 34 5.47 6.44 8.79
N LEU A 35 6.40 6.39 9.74
CA LEU A 35 6.15 6.78 11.12
C LEU A 35 6.44 8.29 11.24
N GLY A 36 5.45 9.12 10.90
CA GLY A 36 5.55 10.57 11.14
C GLY A 36 5.60 10.90 12.63
N ALA A 37 5.80 12.18 12.98
CA ALA A 37 5.82 12.63 14.39
C ALA A 37 4.53 12.28 15.17
N THR A 38 3.43 11.97 14.47
CA THR A 38 2.14 11.55 15.02
C THR A 38 1.96 10.03 15.11
N ALA A 39 2.99 9.22 14.80
CA ALA A 39 2.95 7.76 14.77
C ALA A 39 2.55 7.08 16.09
N PHE A 40 2.62 7.81 17.21
CA PHE A 40 2.16 7.34 18.52
C PHE A 40 0.65 7.51 18.74
N THR A 41 -0.05 8.11 17.79
CA THR A 41 -1.51 8.23 17.82
C THR A 41 -2.13 7.20 16.87
N LYS A 42 -3.18 6.51 17.30
CA LYS A 42 -3.96 5.53 16.50
C LYS A 42 -4.44 6.05 15.14
N ALA A 43 -4.37 7.37 14.90
CA ALA A 43 -4.84 8.04 13.70
C ALA A 43 -3.77 8.25 12.61
N GLY A 44 -2.49 8.00 12.88
CA GLY A 44 -1.39 8.64 12.12
C GLY A 44 -0.40 7.73 11.40
N THR A 45 -0.58 6.41 11.35
CA THR A 45 0.39 5.54 10.66
C THR A 45 -0.03 5.26 9.22
N THR A 46 0.73 5.84 8.30
CA THR A 46 0.57 5.69 6.85
C THR A 46 1.54 4.63 6.31
N MET A 47 1.09 3.86 5.33
CA MET A 47 1.86 2.90 4.57
C MET A 47 1.82 3.25 3.09
N PHE A 48 2.97 3.17 2.43
CA PHE A 48 3.09 3.19 0.98
C PHE A 48 3.25 1.76 0.48
N ILE A 49 2.44 1.38 -0.50
CA ILE A 49 2.46 0.06 -1.11
C ILE A 49 2.75 0.22 -2.60
N THR A 50 3.83 -0.39 -3.06
CA THR A 50 4.18 -0.45 -4.48
C THR A 50 3.60 -1.72 -5.08
N PHE A 51 2.88 -1.59 -6.17
CA PHE A 51 2.30 -2.69 -6.93
C PHE A 51 2.89 -2.76 -8.33
N SER A 52 2.86 -3.96 -8.92
CA SER A 52 3.14 -4.17 -10.33
C SER A 52 2.09 -5.06 -11.00
N LYS A 53 1.92 -4.92 -12.31
CA LYS A 53 1.01 -5.74 -13.12
C LYS A 53 1.55 -5.93 -14.52
N GLU A 54 1.44 -7.14 -15.04
CA GLU A 54 1.70 -7.42 -16.47
C GLU A 54 0.50 -6.98 -17.30
N VAL A 55 0.78 -6.28 -18.41
CA VAL A 55 -0.19 -5.80 -19.41
C VAL A 55 0.13 -6.38 -20.77
#